data_AF-A0A1J4UVX2-F1
#
_entry.id   AF-A0A1J4UVX2-F1
#
_cell.length_a   1.000
_cell.length_b   1.000
_cell.length_c   1.000
_cell.angle_alpha   90.00
_cell.angle_beta   90.00
_cell.angle_gamma   90.00
#
_symmetry.space_group_name_H-M   'P 1'
#
loop_
_entity.id
_entity.type
_entity.pdbx_description
1 polymer ?
#
loop_
_entity_poly.entity_id
_entity_poly.type
_entity_poly.pdbx_seq_one_letter_code
_entity_poly.pdbx_strand_id
1 'polypeptide(L)' 'MVAQLRADVSPARAAMLLKGASAYDLFRFEPKFRLRYRRGHFWGRAYFHRSAGDADLETITRYVREDNDPRQQKLAAY' A
#
# COMPACT_ATOMS: atom_id res chain seq x y z
N MET A 1 -8.53 -2.80 -6.44
CA MET A 1 -7.13 -2.49 -6.73
C MET A 1 -6.26 -3.26 -5.75
N VAL A 2 -5.27 -3.97 -6.25
CA VAL A 2 -4.23 -4.60 -5.43
C VAL A 2 -2.95 -3.79 -5.64
N ALA A 3 -2.22 -3.50 -4.57
CA ALA A 3 -0.98 -2.74 -4.62
C ALA A 3 0.02 -3.34 -3.64
N GLN A 4 1.27 -3.46 -4.08
CA GLN A 4 2.38 -3.79 -3.19
C GLN A 4 2.95 -2.49 -2.65
N LEU A 5 2.96 -2.36 -1.32
CA LEU A 5 3.48 -1.20 -0.62
C LEU A 5 4.82 -1.56 0.02
N ARG A 6 5.76 -0.60 0.01
CA ARG A 6 6.96 -0.72 0.84
C ARG A 6 6.56 -0.68 2.31
N ALA A 7 7.35 -1.35 3.15
CA ALA A 7 7.06 -1.47 4.58
C ALA A 7 7.01 -0.13 5.34
N ASP A 8 7.70 0.90 4.82
CA ASP A 8 7.73 2.26 5.39
C ASP A 8 6.49 3.11 5.01
N VAL A 9 5.66 2.63 4.07
CA VAL A 9 4.48 3.35 3.60
C VAL A 9 3.22 2.77 4.22
N SER A 10 2.52 3.57 5.01
CA SER A 10 1.23 3.17 5.55
C SER A 10 0.15 3.07 4.46
N PRO A 11 -0.81 2.12 4.56
CA PRO A 11 -1.94 2.03 3.63
C PRO A 11 -2.74 3.34 3.52
N ALA A 12 -2.85 4.09 4.62
CA ALA A 12 -3.51 5.38 4.65
C ALA A 12 -2.80 6.41 3.75
N ARG A 13 -1.45 6.46 3.81
CA ARG A 13 -0.65 7.36 2.98
C ARG A 13 -0.75 6.97 1.51
N ALA A 14 -0.71 5.67 1.20
CA ALA A 14 -0.89 5.19 -0.17
C ALA A 14 -2.28 5.56 -0.72
N ALA A 15 -3.35 5.34 0.04
CA ALA A 15 -4.71 5.71 -0.35
C ALA A 15 -4.87 7.23 -0.54
N MET A 16 -4.28 8.04 0.33
CA MET A 16 -4.27 9.50 0.21
C MET A 16 -3.60 9.95 -1.09
N LEU A 17 -2.41 9.42 -1.40
CA LEU A 17 -1.67 9.77 -2.61
C LEU A 17 -2.42 9.34 -3.86
N LEU A 18 -2.90 8.10 -3.91
CA LEU A 18 -3.62 7.57 -5.07
C LEU A 18 -4.90 8.35 -5.34
N LYS A 19 -5.71 8.62 -4.32
CA LYS A 19 -6.95 9.40 -4.46
C LYS A 19 -6.66 10.86 -4.79
N GLY A 20 -5.69 11.47 -4.13
CA GLY A 20 -5.34 12.88 -4.33
C GLY A 20 -4.78 13.15 -5.73
N ALA A 21 -3.76 12.39 -6.14
CA ALA A 21 -3.12 12.55 -7.44
C ALA A 21 -4.09 12.30 -8.59
N SER A 22 -4.84 11.18 -8.55
CA SER A 22 -5.82 10.89 -9.60
C SER A 22 -6.93 11.93 -9.67
N ALA A 23 -7.43 12.45 -8.54
CA ALA A 23 -8.43 13.53 -8.55
C ALA A 23 -7.87 14.81 -9.19
N TYR A 24 -6.63 15.17 -8.86
CA TYR A 24 -5.94 16.34 -9.42
C TYR A 24 -5.80 16.23 -10.94
N ASP A 25 -5.36 15.07 -11.43
CA ASP A 25 -5.19 14.80 -12.85
C ASP A 25 -6.53 14.78 -13.58
N LEU A 26 -7.56 14.12 -13.03
CA LEU A 26 -8.89 14.04 -13.64
C LEU A 26 -9.53 15.41 -13.82
N PHE A 27 -9.41 16.31 -12.84
CA PHE A 27 -9.92 17.68 -12.98
C PHE A 27 -9.14 18.53 -13.99
N ARG A 28 -7.89 18.17 -14.31
CA ARG A 28 -7.09 18.81 -15.35
C ARG A 28 -7.43 18.27 -16.73
N PHE A 29 -7.54 16.96 -16.86
CA PHE A 29 -7.84 16.30 -18.13
C PHE A 29 -9.26 16.59 -18.63
N GLU A 30 -10.25 16.63 -17.73
CA GLU A 30 -11.62 16.98 -18.09
C GLU A 30 -12.19 18.02 -17.11
N PRO A 31 -12.04 19.32 -17.43
CA PRO A 31 -12.53 20.41 -16.60
C PRO A 31 -14.04 20.36 -16.31
N LYS A 32 -14.85 19.75 -17.20
CA LYS A 32 -16.31 19.65 -17.01
C LYS A 32 -16.69 18.80 -15.79
N PHE A 33 -15.79 17.98 -15.25
CA PHE A 33 -16.05 17.28 -13.98
C PHE A 33 -16.35 18.24 -12.83
N ARG A 34 -15.89 19.49 -12.88
CA ARG A 34 -16.21 20.51 -11.86
C ARG A 34 -17.68 20.91 -11.84
N LEU A 35 -18.43 20.68 -12.92
CA LEU A 35 -19.87 20.93 -12.96
C LEU A 35 -20.63 19.95 -12.05
N ARG A 36 -20.21 18.68 -12.04
CA ARG A 36 -20.77 17.65 -11.15
C ARG A 36 -20.16 17.71 -9.74
N TYR A 37 -18.85 17.87 -9.65
CA TYR A 37 -18.09 17.86 -8.40
C TYR A 37 -17.68 19.28 -7.99
N ARG A 38 -18.67 20.14 -7.75
CA ARG A 38 -18.46 21.59 -7.49
C ARG A 38 -17.56 21.90 -6.28
N ARG A 39 -17.53 21.02 -5.28
CA ARG A 39 -16.67 21.17 -4.08
C ARG A 39 -15.24 20.69 -4.28
N GLY A 40 -14.88 20.20 -5.48
CA GLY A 40 -13.51 19.76 -5.79
C GLY A 40 -13.12 18.40 -5.18
N HIS A 41 -14.06 17.68 -4.56
CA HIS A 41 -13.84 16.30 -4.13
C HIS A 41 -14.28 15.35 -5.23
N PHE A 42 -13.33 14.64 -5.84
CA PHE A 42 -13.63 13.62 -6.85
C PHE A 42 -14.01 12.27 -6.20
N TRP A 43 -13.27 11.88 -5.16
CA TRP A 43 -13.49 10.65 -4.42
C TRP A 43 -14.23 10.89 -3.10
N GLY A 44 -14.94 9.87 -2.61
CA GLY A 44 -15.50 9.87 -1.26
C GLY A 44 -14.41 9.95 -0.18
N ARG A 45 -14.75 10.39 1.05
CA ARG A 45 -13.76 10.54 2.14
C ARG A 45 -13.15 9.20 2.58
N ALA A 46 -13.97 8.16 2.70
CA ALA A 46 -13.54 6.85 3.19
C ALA A 46 -12.68 6.09 2.17
N TYR A 47 -11.90 5.14 2.66
CA TYR A 47 -11.24 4.11 1.88
C TYR A 47 -11.30 2.79 2.66
N PHE A 48 -11.21 1.67 1.94
CA PHE A 48 -11.14 0.34 2.52
C PHE A 48 -9.85 -0.34 2.07
N HIS A 49 -9.20 -1.07 2.97
CA HIS A 49 -8.03 -1.88 2.64
C HIS A 49 -8.09 -3.20 3.40
N ARG A 50 -7.49 -4.23 2.81
CA ARG A 50 -7.28 -5.54 3.42
C ARG A 50 -5.92 -6.04 2.95
N SER A 51 -5.17 -6.69 3.84
CA SER A 51 -3.94 -7.39 3.47
C SER A 51 -4.26 -8.56 2.53
N ALA A 52 -3.47 -8.67 1.47
CA ALA A 52 -3.43 -9.85 0.60
C ALA A 52 -2.01 -10.41 0.72
N GLY A 53 -1.89 -11.66 1.16
CA GLY A 53 -0.62 -12.38 1.26
C GLY A 53 -0.68 -13.64 0.42
N ASP A 54 0.41 -13.93 -0.29
CA ASP A 54 0.61 -15.14 -1.08
C ASP A 54 1.85 -15.88 -0.56
N ALA A 55 1.95 -15.99 0.76
CA ALA A 55 3.07 -16.67 1.41
C ALA A 55 2.65 -18.10 1.76
N ASP A 56 3.31 -19.07 1.14
CA ASP A 56 3.14 -20.48 1.48
C ASP A 56 3.69 -20.79 2.88
N LEU A 57 3.12 -21.80 3.55
CA LEU A 57 3.50 -22.25 4.88
C LEU A 57 4.98 -22.62 4.96
N GLU A 58 5.53 -23.20 3.90
CA GLU A 58 6.95 -23.53 3.79
C GLU A 58 7.82 -22.27 3.87
N THR A 59 7.45 -21.21 3.15
CA THR A 59 8.19 -19.94 3.12
C THR A 59 8.17 -19.26 4.48
N ILE A 60 7.01 -19.27 5.16
CA ILE A 60 6.89 -18.73 6.52
C ILE A 60 7.73 -19.55 7.50
N THR A 61 7.67 -20.89 7.40
CA THR A 61 8.41 -21.79 8.29
C THR A 61 9.92 -21.62 8.13
N ARG A 62 10.41 -21.50 6.90
CA ARG A 62 11.82 -21.24 6.59
C ARG A 62 12.30 -19.91 7.19
N TYR A 63 11.55 -18.82 6.96
CA TYR A 63 11.89 -17.50 7.51
C TYR A 63 11.97 -17.48 9.05
N VAL A 64 11.08 -18.21 9.72
CA VAL A 64 11.08 -18.27 11.20
C VAL A 64 12.23 -19.14 11.72
N ARG A 65 12.53 -20.26 11.07
CA ARG A 65 13.52 -21.24 11.55
C ARG A 65 14.96 -20.88 11.20
N GLU A 66 15.19 -20.33 10.01
CA GLU A 66 16.53 -20.13 9.47
C GLU A 66 16.95 -18.66 9.62
N ASP A 67 16.11 -17.72 9.17
CA ASP A 67 16.46 -16.29 9.15
C ASP A 67 16.31 -15.58 10.50
N ASN A 68 15.45 -16.11 11.40
CA ASN A 68 15.21 -15.55 12.74
C ASN A 68 15.83 -16.36 13.88
N ASP A 69 16.60 -17.41 13.63
CA ASP A 69 17.31 -18.11 14.72
C ASP A 69 18.45 -17.23 15.23
N PRO A 70 18.39 -16.73 16.50
CA PRO A 70 19.45 -15.89 17.06
C PRO A 70 20.81 -16.61 17.12
N ARG A 71 20.82 -17.95 17.04
CA ARG A 71 22.03 -18.76 17.04
C ARG A 71 22.72 -18.75 15.68
N GLN A 72 21.97 -18.76 14.58
CA GLN A 72 22.50 -18.67 13.21
C GLN A 72 23.09 -17.28 12.93
N GLN A 73 22.44 -16.21 13.41
CA GLN A 73 22.93 -14.84 13.27
C GLN A 73 24.28 -14.61 13.97
N LYS A 74 24.53 -15.29 15.10
CA LYS A 74 25.83 -15.22 15.81
C LYS A 74 26.97 -15.95 15.10
N LEU A 75 26.66 -16.98 14.31
CA LEU A 75 27.65 -17.77 13.56
C LEU A 75 28.12 -17.06 12.27
N ALA A 76 27.26 -16.26 11.65
CA ALA A 76 27.61 -15.48 10.45
C ALA A 76 28.39 -14.19 10.75
N ALA A 77 28.50 -13.80 12.03
CA ALA A 77 29.18 -12.59 12.50
C ALA A 77 30.66 -12.82 12.88
N TYR A 78 31.19 -14.02 12.61
CA TYR A 78 32.58 -14.43 12.82
C TYR A 78 33.19 -14.85 11.48
#